data_AF-A0A821S8X5-F1
#
_entry.id   AF-A0A821S8X5-F1
#
_cell.length_a   1.000
_cell.length_b   1.000
_cell.length_c   1.000
_cell.angle_alpha   90.00
_cell.angle_beta   90.00
_cell.angle_gamma   90.00
#
_symmetry.space_group_name_H-M   'P 1'
#
loop_
_entity.id
_entity.type
_entity.pdbx_description
1 polymer ?
#
loop_
_entity_poly.entity_id
_entity_poly.type
_entity_poly.pdbx_seq_one_letter_code
_entity_poly.pdbx_strand_id
1 'polypeptide(L)'
;MTLSERPYPHSIPSIPRTFGPPLVKELGIVAYNCSCLATDLAKIFEVYWTLGSPDAVVPDTWPKELSTEINMEHPINISDDQSNYGVFITSSPPPFSPAGRTNDDDAIVNIIHSAEEFVYISVMDYAPAFEFTPQPKYWPKIDDALRAAALDRHVRVRMLISWWRHSSPAEEHYLRSLAALNQALPHLDIQVRRFIVPSTPDQDKIPYARVNHNKYMVTDKTAYIGTSNWSADYFVDTAGVAFVYKPEMENKVRNGSDIRRDLQELFERDWTSPYAVPLRNL
;
A
#
# COMPACT_ATOMS: atom_id res chain seq x y z
N MET A 1 -17.57 4.55 5.15
CA MET A 1 -16.81 4.20 3.92
C MET A 1 -16.59 2.69 3.92
N THR A 2 -16.37 2.05 2.77
CA THR A 2 -16.19 0.58 2.71
C THR A 2 -15.03 0.18 1.81
N LEU A 3 -14.39 -0.94 2.15
CA LEU A 3 -13.38 -1.58 1.33
C LEU A 3 -14.03 -2.20 0.08
N SER A 4 -13.40 -2.05 -1.08
CA SER A 4 -13.83 -2.63 -2.34
C SER A 4 -12.67 -3.39 -2.98
N GLU A 5 -12.88 -4.68 -3.22
CA GLU A 5 -11.90 -5.56 -3.84
C GLU A 5 -12.45 -6.07 -5.19
N ARG A 6 -11.58 -6.20 -6.19
CA ARG A 6 -11.87 -7.03 -7.37
C ARG A 6 -11.28 -8.44 -7.13
N PRO A 7 -12.09 -9.45 -6.73
CA PRO A 7 -11.60 -10.75 -6.28
C PRO A 7 -11.20 -11.67 -7.43
N TYR A 8 -10.47 -12.75 -7.10
CA TYR A 8 -10.28 -13.89 -7.99
C TYR A 8 -11.54 -14.77 -8.07
N PRO A 9 -11.89 -15.31 -9.24
CA PRO A 9 -12.86 -16.39 -9.29
C PRO A 9 -12.26 -17.59 -8.52
N HIS A 10 -12.86 -17.90 -7.37
CA HIS A 10 -12.62 -19.17 -6.70
C HIS A 10 -13.08 -20.30 -7.63
N SER A 11 -12.22 -21.29 -7.84
CA SER A 11 -12.50 -22.47 -8.68
C SER A 11 -13.84 -23.14 -8.30
N ILE A 12 -14.69 -23.49 -9.29
CA ILE A 12 -15.69 -24.61 -9.34
C ILE A 12 -16.52 -24.51 -10.67
N PRO A 13 -17.01 -25.62 -11.29
CA PRO A 13 -16.36 -26.52 -12.25
C PRO A 13 -16.85 -26.36 -13.73
N SER A 14 -16.23 -27.10 -14.65
CA SER A 14 -16.84 -27.60 -15.90
C SER A 14 -17.62 -26.61 -16.82
N ILE A 15 -17.02 -25.49 -17.21
CA ILE A 15 -17.42 -24.80 -18.46
C ILE A 15 -16.14 -24.36 -19.20
N PRO A 16 -15.90 -24.82 -20.44
CA PRO A 16 -14.77 -24.34 -21.23
C PRO A 16 -15.09 -22.93 -21.73
N ARG A 17 -14.89 -21.91 -20.90
CA ARG A 17 -14.76 -20.53 -21.38
C ARG A 17 -13.31 -20.35 -21.81
N THR A 18 -13.10 -20.30 -23.12
CA THR A 18 -11.79 -20.23 -23.77
C THR A 18 -10.99 -18.96 -23.45
N PHE A 19 -11.58 -17.94 -22.82
CA PHE A 19 -10.85 -16.82 -22.22
C PHE A 19 -11.62 -16.29 -20.99
N GLY A 20 -11.09 -16.50 -19.78
CA GLY A 20 -11.49 -15.70 -18.62
C GLY A 20 -10.89 -14.29 -18.72
N PRO A 21 -11.51 -13.25 -18.12
CA PRO A 21 -11.00 -11.88 -18.21
C PRO A 21 -9.55 -11.79 -17.69
N PRO A 22 -8.68 -10.94 -18.28
CA PRO A 22 -7.37 -10.66 -17.71
C PRO A 22 -7.57 -10.08 -16.32
N LEU A 23 -6.99 -10.74 -15.34
CA LEU A 23 -7.30 -10.48 -13.95
C LEU A 23 -6.11 -9.84 -13.27
N VAL A 24 -6.27 -8.56 -12.98
CA VAL A 24 -5.48 -7.78 -12.04
C VAL A 24 -6.30 -7.71 -10.76
N LYS A 25 -5.74 -8.15 -9.63
CA LYS A 25 -6.36 -7.93 -8.33
C LYS A 25 -5.98 -6.54 -7.85
N GLU A 26 -7.02 -5.78 -7.54
CA GLU A 26 -6.93 -4.41 -7.07
C GLU A 26 -7.84 -4.22 -5.85
N LEU A 27 -7.48 -3.21 -5.07
CA LEU A 27 -8.17 -2.80 -3.87
C LEU A 27 -8.40 -1.30 -3.92
N GLY A 28 -9.58 -0.86 -3.49
CA GLY A 28 -9.90 0.55 -3.36
C GLY A 28 -10.85 0.82 -2.21
N ILE A 29 -11.06 2.10 -1.95
CA ILE A 29 -12.04 2.59 -0.98
C ILE A 29 -13.17 3.27 -1.74
N VAL A 30 -14.40 3.02 -1.30
CA VAL A 30 -15.55 3.80 -1.73
C VAL A 30 -16.09 4.58 -0.54
N ALA A 31 -16.18 5.90 -0.71
CA ALA A 31 -16.71 6.82 0.28
C ALA A 31 -17.97 7.49 -0.26
N TYR A 32 -19.04 7.50 0.55
CA TYR A 32 -20.31 8.13 0.24
C TYR A 32 -20.60 9.21 1.27
N ASN A 33 -21.14 10.34 0.83
CA ASN A 33 -21.50 11.47 1.70
C ASN A 33 -20.33 12.06 2.52
N CYS A 34 -19.09 11.89 2.06
CA CYS A 34 -17.88 12.41 2.70
C CYS A 34 -17.38 13.67 1.96
N SER A 35 -18.14 14.76 2.01
CA SER A 35 -17.82 15.98 1.26
C SER A 35 -16.47 16.59 1.66
N CYS A 36 -16.12 16.59 2.94
CA CYS A 36 -14.83 17.08 3.43
C CYS A 36 -13.65 16.32 2.80
N LEU A 37 -13.71 14.98 2.77
CA LEU A 37 -12.69 14.13 2.16
C LEU A 37 -12.64 14.34 0.64
N ALA A 38 -13.80 14.44 -0.02
CA ALA A 38 -13.88 14.65 -1.45
C ALA A 38 -13.28 16.02 -1.86
N THR A 39 -13.58 17.08 -1.09
CA THR A 39 -12.98 18.41 -1.30
C THR A 39 -11.48 18.41 -1.06
N ASP A 40 -11.01 17.69 -0.05
CA ASP A 40 -9.57 17.58 0.23
C ASP A 40 -8.82 16.81 -0.86
N LEU A 41 -9.37 15.70 -1.35
CA LEU A 41 -8.85 14.95 -2.50
C LEU A 41 -8.88 15.77 -3.79
N ALA A 42 -9.92 16.58 -4.01
CA ALA A 42 -10.05 17.42 -5.20
C ALA A 42 -8.86 18.38 -5.35
N LYS A 43 -8.27 18.87 -4.26
CA LYS A 43 -7.07 19.71 -4.30
C LYS A 43 -5.87 19.00 -4.96
N ILE A 44 -5.73 17.69 -4.73
CA ILE A 44 -4.67 16.89 -5.37
C ILE A 44 -4.96 16.74 -6.87
N PHE A 45 -6.22 16.52 -7.26
CA PHE A 45 -6.59 16.47 -8.67
C PHE A 45 -6.38 17.81 -9.38
N GLU A 46 -6.62 18.95 -8.71
CA GLU A 46 -6.33 20.27 -9.28
C GLU A 46 -4.84 20.49 -9.51
N VAL A 47 -3.97 19.99 -8.62
CA VAL A 47 -2.51 19.95 -8.88
C VAL A 47 -2.23 19.17 -10.16
N TYR A 48 -2.78 17.96 -10.29
CA TYR A 48 -2.55 17.12 -11.46
C TYR A 48 -3.08 17.75 -12.74
N TRP A 49 -4.23 18.43 -12.71
CA TRP A 49 -4.80 19.10 -13.88
C TRP A 49 -4.00 20.34 -14.28
N THR A 50 -3.49 21.07 -13.29
CA THR A 50 -2.59 22.20 -13.53
C THR A 50 -1.32 21.72 -14.24
N LEU A 51 -0.70 20.65 -13.74
CA LEU A 51 0.52 20.07 -14.33
C LEU A 51 0.29 19.30 -15.63
N GLY A 52 -0.94 18.87 -15.89
CA GLY A 52 -1.33 18.24 -17.15
C GLY A 52 -1.48 19.21 -18.32
N SER A 53 -1.40 20.53 -18.06
CA SER A 53 -1.48 21.55 -19.10
C SER A 53 -0.17 21.64 -19.91
N PRO A 54 -0.22 22.02 -21.21
CA PRO A 54 0.98 22.23 -22.00
C PRO A 54 1.92 23.23 -21.33
N ASP A 55 3.22 22.92 -21.36
CA ASP A 55 4.31 23.76 -20.80
C ASP A 55 4.21 24.05 -19.30
N ALA A 56 3.37 23.31 -18.56
CA ALA A 56 3.27 23.46 -17.12
C ALA A 56 4.59 23.07 -16.43
N VAL A 57 4.97 23.88 -15.45
CA VAL A 57 6.11 23.62 -14.57
C VAL A 57 5.62 23.55 -13.15
N VAL A 58 6.32 22.76 -12.32
CA VAL A 58 6.06 22.75 -10.89
C VAL A 58 6.42 24.13 -10.32
N PRO A 59 5.47 24.85 -9.70
CA PRO A 59 5.77 26.16 -9.12
C PRO A 59 6.62 26.01 -7.86
N ASP A 60 7.39 27.04 -7.51
CA ASP A 60 8.13 27.07 -6.23
C ASP A 60 7.18 26.97 -5.01
N THR A 61 5.96 27.50 -5.16
CA THR A 61 4.90 27.42 -4.15
C THR A 61 3.54 27.25 -4.80
N TRP A 62 2.76 26.27 -4.34
CA TRP A 62 1.38 26.08 -4.78
C TRP A 62 0.44 27.19 -4.26
N PRO A 63 -0.63 27.52 -5.01
CA PRO A 63 -1.67 28.45 -4.54
C PRO A 63 -2.24 28.05 -3.18
N LYS A 64 -2.55 29.04 -2.34
CA LYS A 64 -3.04 28.81 -0.97
C LYS A 64 -4.37 28.06 -0.94
N GLU A 65 -5.16 28.18 -1.99
CA GLU A 65 -6.45 27.49 -2.15
C GLU A 65 -6.29 25.96 -2.20
N LEU A 66 -5.10 25.48 -2.60
CA LEU A 66 -4.75 24.06 -2.65
C LEU A 66 -4.12 23.54 -1.35
N SER A 67 -3.80 24.42 -0.38
CA SER A 67 -3.26 23.99 0.91
C SER A 67 -4.31 23.24 1.74
N THR A 68 -3.86 22.44 2.70
CA THR A 68 -4.77 21.71 3.60
C THR A 68 -4.27 21.72 5.04
N GLU A 69 -5.20 21.74 5.99
CA GLU A 69 -4.92 21.50 7.41
C GLU A 69 -5.09 20.00 7.77
N ILE A 70 -5.47 19.17 6.79
CA ILE A 70 -5.72 17.74 6.97
C ILE A 70 -4.43 16.96 6.68
N ASN A 71 -3.86 16.34 7.71
CA ASN A 71 -2.60 15.62 7.64
C ASN A 71 -2.49 14.55 8.72
N MET A 72 -1.31 13.92 8.84
CA MET A 72 -1.10 12.83 9.79
C MET A 72 -1.22 13.26 11.26
N GLU A 73 -0.92 14.53 11.58
CA GLU A 73 -1.09 15.15 12.90
C GLU A 73 -2.53 15.59 13.17
N HIS A 74 -3.21 16.08 12.14
CA HIS A 74 -4.56 16.62 12.18
C HIS A 74 -5.47 15.90 11.16
N PRO A 75 -5.80 14.61 11.39
CA PRO A 75 -6.70 13.89 10.51
C PRO A 75 -8.13 14.46 10.60
N ILE A 76 -8.92 14.29 9.53
CA ILE A 76 -10.37 14.54 9.60
C ILE A 76 -10.96 13.50 10.54
N ASN A 77 -11.57 13.95 11.64
CA ASN A 77 -12.35 13.08 12.50
C ASN A 77 -13.75 12.91 11.89
N ILE A 78 -14.08 11.68 11.52
CA ILE A 78 -15.37 11.30 10.98
C ILE A 78 -16.06 10.41 12.01
N SER A 79 -17.30 10.77 12.33
CA SER A 79 -18.19 9.98 13.16
C SER A 79 -19.33 9.47 12.31
N ASP A 80 -19.53 8.16 12.27
CA ASP A 80 -20.76 7.54 11.78
C ASP A 80 -21.49 6.82 12.91
N ASP A 81 -22.66 6.25 12.61
CA ASP A 81 -23.50 5.58 13.61
C ASP A 81 -22.80 4.40 14.33
N GLN A 82 -21.65 3.93 13.80
CA GLN A 82 -20.96 2.74 14.26
C GLN A 82 -19.58 3.02 14.88
N SER A 83 -18.90 4.08 14.46
CA SER A 83 -17.50 4.34 14.83
C SER A 83 -17.08 5.80 14.66
N ASN A 84 -16.04 6.16 15.40
CA ASN A 84 -15.25 7.37 15.18
C ASN A 84 -13.89 6.98 14.64
N TYR A 85 -13.40 7.72 13.65
CA TYR A 85 -12.10 7.45 13.05
C TYR A 85 -11.51 8.72 12.42
N GLY A 86 -10.18 8.77 12.41
CA GLY A 86 -9.40 9.76 11.69
C GLY A 86 -9.11 9.32 10.27
N VAL A 87 -9.22 10.23 9.31
CA VAL A 87 -8.84 10.03 7.90
C VAL A 87 -7.98 11.17 7.40
N PHE A 88 -6.94 10.85 6.65
CA PHE A 88 -6.24 11.83 5.82
C PHE A 88 -5.73 11.18 4.52
N ILE A 89 -5.39 12.02 3.55
CA ILE A 89 -4.85 11.62 2.25
C ILE A 89 -3.43 12.13 2.14
N THR A 90 -2.53 11.29 1.67
CA THR A 90 -1.13 11.61 1.39
C THR A 90 -0.94 11.87 -0.10
N SER A 91 0.18 12.50 -0.45
CA SER A 91 0.57 12.66 -1.85
C SER A 91 2.08 12.48 -2.04
N SER A 92 2.45 12.04 -3.23
CA SER A 92 3.79 12.03 -3.76
C SER A 92 3.79 12.56 -5.20
N PRO A 93 4.92 13.08 -5.70
CA PRO A 93 6.13 13.38 -4.94
C PRO A 93 5.97 14.67 -4.12
N PRO A 94 6.89 14.99 -3.18
CA PRO A 94 6.82 16.22 -2.38
C PRO A 94 6.62 17.51 -3.20
N PRO A 95 7.24 17.69 -4.39
CA PRO A 95 6.98 18.87 -5.22
C PRO A 95 5.52 18.99 -5.70
N PHE A 96 4.75 17.90 -5.73
CA PHE A 96 3.33 17.90 -6.10
C PHE A 96 2.40 18.04 -4.89
N SER A 97 2.95 18.18 -3.69
CA SER A 97 2.20 18.29 -2.45
C SER A 97 2.06 19.76 -2.04
N PRO A 98 0.86 20.36 -2.09
CA PRO A 98 0.62 21.70 -1.55
C PRO A 98 0.87 21.76 -0.05
N ALA A 99 1.04 22.99 0.46
CA ALA A 99 1.33 23.22 1.87
C ALA A 99 0.36 22.49 2.82
N GLY A 100 0.94 21.82 3.82
CA GLY A 100 0.21 21.07 4.85
C GLY A 100 -0.15 19.63 4.49
N ARG A 101 0.03 19.19 3.23
CA ARG A 101 -0.17 17.78 2.83
C ARG A 101 0.97 16.89 3.36
N THR A 102 0.63 15.73 3.90
CA THR A 102 1.62 14.71 4.30
C THR A 102 2.21 13.99 3.10
N ASN A 103 3.54 13.85 3.05
CA ASN A 103 4.23 13.01 2.06
C ASN A 103 3.93 11.53 2.31
N ASP A 104 3.80 10.76 1.23
CA ASP A 104 3.36 9.38 1.32
C ASP A 104 4.36 8.47 2.06
N ASP A 105 5.65 8.61 1.77
CA ASP A 105 6.72 7.85 2.42
C ASP A 105 6.89 8.21 3.90
N ASP A 106 6.68 9.48 4.28
CA ASP A 106 6.65 9.91 5.69
C ASP A 106 5.48 9.26 6.44
N ALA A 107 4.30 9.18 5.82
CA ALA A 107 3.14 8.51 6.42
C ALA A 107 3.38 7.01 6.60
N ILE A 108 3.94 6.32 5.61
CA ILE A 108 4.28 4.89 5.72
C ILE A 108 5.22 4.66 6.91
N VAL A 109 6.30 5.44 7.01
CA VAL A 109 7.27 5.33 8.10
C VAL A 109 6.61 5.61 9.46
N ASN A 110 5.79 6.66 9.56
CA ASN A 110 5.06 6.97 10.79
C ASN A 110 4.13 5.83 11.24
N ILE A 111 3.43 5.19 10.30
CA ILE A 111 2.53 4.07 10.57
C ILE A 111 3.32 2.84 11.07
N ILE A 112 4.47 2.54 10.45
CA ILE A 112 5.36 1.45 10.90
C ILE A 112 5.91 1.74 12.30
N HIS A 113 6.31 2.98 12.57
CA HIS A 113 6.78 3.38 13.90
C HIS A 113 5.70 3.28 14.98
N SER A 114 4.46 3.57 14.62
CA SER A 114 3.33 3.58 15.57
C SER A 114 2.78 2.21 15.91
N ALA A 115 3.04 1.19 15.07
CA ALA A 115 2.59 -0.18 15.29
C ALA A 115 3.21 -0.81 16.55
N GLU A 116 2.40 -1.56 17.29
CA GLU A 116 2.81 -2.23 18.53
C GLU A 116 2.79 -3.75 18.42
N GLU A 117 1.91 -4.32 17.59
CA GLU A 117 1.76 -5.79 17.50
C GLU A 117 2.21 -6.33 16.15
N PHE A 118 1.78 -5.70 15.06
CA PHE A 118 2.11 -6.18 13.72
C PHE A 118 2.09 -5.09 12.64
N VAL A 119 2.81 -5.37 11.55
CA VAL A 119 2.82 -4.65 10.29
C VAL A 119 2.66 -5.67 9.17
N TYR A 120 1.53 -5.63 8.47
CA TYR A 120 1.21 -6.49 7.33
C TYR A 120 1.16 -5.67 6.06
N ILE A 121 1.92 -6.06 5.04
CA ILE A 121 2.12 -5.28 3.81
C ILE A 121 1.84 -6.17 2.60
N SER A 122 1.00 -5.69 1.67
CA SER A 122 0.82 -6.30 0.35
C SER A 122 1.08 -5.26 -0.72
N VAL A 123 2.16 -5.42 -1.48
CA VAL A 123 2.54 -4.53 -2.58
C VAL A 123 2.95 -5.34 -3.81
N MET A 124 2.91 -4.73 -4.99
CA MET A 124 3.39 -5.40 -6.19
C MET A 124 4.90 -5.54 -6.19
N ASP A 125 5.62 -4.42 -6.00
CA ASP A 125 7.08 -4.38 -6.00
C ASP A 125 7.63 -3.67 -4.75
N TYR A 126 8.80 -4.12 -4.30
CA TYR A 126 9.56 -3.61 -3.16
C TYR A 126 11.06 -3.54 -3.47
N ALA A 127 11.67 -2.38 -3.27
CA ALA A 127 13.12 -2.24 -3.28
C ALA A 127 13.56 -1.12 -2.32
N PRO A 128 14.56 -1.35 -1.45
CA PRO A 128 15.20 -0.31 -0.64
C PRO A 128 16.19 0.52 -1.49
N ALA A 129 15.78 0.90 -2.70
CA ALA A 129 16.62 1.53 -3.71
C ALA A 129 15.78 2.31 -4.74
N PHE A 130 16.49 3.10 -5.55
CA PHE A 130 15.98 3.60 -6.82
C PHE A 130 16.10 2.52 -7.90
N GLU A 131 15.03 2.30 -8.65
CA GLU A 131 14.93 1.25 -9.68
C GLU A 131 15.01 1.79 -11.10
N PHE A 132 14.59 3.04 -11.34
CA PHE A 132 14.49 3.61 -12.70
C PHE A 132 15.60 4.62 -13.01
N THR A 133 16.70 4.54 -12.26
CA THR A 133 17.86 5.42 -12.45
C THR A 133 19.00 4.68 -13.17
N PRO A 134 19.85 5.38 -13.95
CA PRO A 134 20.99 4.75 -14.64
C PRO A 134 22.00 4.08 -13.71
N GLN A 135 22.07 4.52 -12.45
CA GLN A 135 22.97 4.00 -11.42
C GLN A 135 22.16 3.68 -10.17
N PRO A 136 22.09 2.41 -9.73
CA PRO A 136 21.36 2.03 -8.53
C PRO A 136 21.81 2.86 -7.33
N LYS A 137 20.85 3.50 -6.68
CA LYS A 137 21.08 4.32 -5.48
C LYS A 137 20.33 3.70 -4.32
N TYR A 138 21.01 3.50 -3.20
CA TYR A 138 20.39 3.00 -1.98
C TYR A 138 19.40 4.01 -1.40
N TRP A 139 18.25 3.52 -0.96
CA TRP A 139 17.21 4.31 -0.31
C TRP A 139 16.62 3.53 0.86
N PRO A 140 17.11 3.77 2.09
CA PRO A 140 16.80 2.92 3.24
C PRO A 140 15.42 3.16 3.87
N LYS A 141 14.75 4.26 3.54
CA LYS A 141 13.74 4.89 4.41
C LYS A 141 12.68 3.93 4.97
N ILE A 142 12.04 3.13 4.11
CA ILE A 142 11.03 2.14 4.54
C ILE A 142 11.68 0.87 5.11
N ASP A 143 12.80 0.40 4.55
CA ASP A 143 13.50 -0.81 5.00
C ASP A 143 14.05 -0.66 6.43
N ASP A 144 14.63 0.49 6.75
CA ASP A 144 15.09 0.83 8.10
C ASP A 144 13.92 0.82 9.09
N ALA A 145 12.77 1.39 8.72
CA ALA A 145 11.58 1.39 9.57
C ALA A 145 11.08 -0.03 9.86
N LEU A 146 11.05 -0.91 8.84
CA LEU A 146 10.65 -2.32 8.99
C LEU A 146 11.62 -3.10 9.88
N ARG A 147 12.93 -2.93 9.67
CA ARG A 147 13.97 -3.56 10.48
C ARG A 147 13.89 -3.09 11.92
N ALA A 148 13.80 -1.77 12.16
CA ALA A 148 13.66 -1.21 13.50
C ALA A 148 12.37 -1.68 14.21
N ALA A 149 11.25 -1.80 13.50
CA ALA A 149 10.01 -2.33 14.06
C ALA A 149 10.19 -3.75 14.62
N ALA A 150 10.83 -4.63 13.85
CA ALA A 150 11.07 -5.99 14.28
C ALA A 150 12.17 -6.10 15.35
N LEU A 151 13.33 -5.45 15.15
CA LEU A 151 14.49 -5.60 16.02
C LEU A 151 14.31 -4.90 17.37
N ASP A 152 13.81 -3.67 17.36
CA ASP A 152 13.80 -2.83 18.56
C ASP A 152 12.51 -2.97 19.37
N ARG A 153 11.41 -3.33 18.69
CA ARG A 153 10.06 -3.36 19.28
C ARG A 153 9.39 -4.73 19.18
N HIS A 154 10.03 -5.71 18.57
CA HIS A 154 9.47 -7.07 18.38
C HIS A 154 8.10 -7.09 17.69
N VAL A 155 7.82 -6.10 16.85
CA VAL A 155 6.60 -6.03 16.04
C VAL A 155 6.69 -7.09 14.94
N ARG A 156 5.63 -7.88 14.77
CA ARG A 156 5.56 -8.89 13.70
C ARG A 156 5.48 -8.20 12.33
N VAL A 157 6.37 -8.54 11.41
CA VAL A 157 6.34 -8.04 10.04
C VAL A 157 5.98 -9.18 9.09
N ARG A 158 4.91 -9.01 8.31
CA ARG A 158 4.56 -9.93 7.21
C ARG A 158 4.44 -9.17 5.90
N MET A 159 5.16 -9.63 4.89
CA MET A 159 5.18 -9.01 3.56
C MET A 159 4.73 -10.00 2.50
N LEU A 160 3.70 -9.63 1.76
CA LEU A 160 3.14 -10.38 0.65
C LEU A 160 3.41 -9.63 -0.65
N ILE A 161 4.43 -10.07 -1.38
CA ILE A 161 4.97 -9.33 -2.53
C ILE A 161 4.63 -10.07 -3.80
N SER A 162 4.07 -9.38 -4.80
CA SER A 162 3.67 -10.04 -6.03
C SER A 162 4.86 -10.68 -6.75
N TRP A 163 4.61 -11.80 -7.43
CA TRP A 163 5.56 -12.37 -8.35
C TRP A 163 4.87 -12.73 -9.66
N TRP A 164 5.34 -12.12 -10.74
CA TRP A 164 4.75 -12.21 -12.06
C TRP A 164 5.85 -12.07 -13.13
N ARG A 165 5.49 -12.15 -14.41
CA ARG A 165 6.45 -12.16 -15.53
C ARG A 165 7.33 -10.90 -15.61
N HIS A 166 6.86 -9.80 -15.05
CA HIS A 166 7.54 -8.51 -15.08
C HIS A 166 8.28 -8.17 -13.78
N SER A 167 8.23 -9.04 -12.76
CA SER A 167 8.99 -8.84 -11.53
C SER A 167 10.49 -8.82 -11.80
N SER A 168 11.18 -7.86 -11.18
CA SER A 168 12.63 -7.81 -11.20
C SER A 168 13.23 -9.00 -10.45
N PRO A 169 14.16 -9.79 -11.03
CA PRO A 169 14.86 -10.83 -10.29
C PRO A 169 15.66 -10.28 -9.09
N ALA A 170 16.10 -9.02 -9.15
CA ALA A 170 16.89 -8.40 -8.09
C ALA A 170 16.11 -8.24 -6.78
N GLU A 171 14.79 -8.03 -6.86
CA GLU A 171 13.89 -7.89 -5.70
C GLU A 171 13.98 -9.09 -4.75
N GLU A 172 14.17 -10.30 -5.30
CA GLU A 172 14.32 -11.52 -4.51
C GLU A 172 15.48 -11.42 -3.51
N HIS A 173 16.57 -10.71 -3.85
CA HIS A 173 17.70 -10.52 -2.95
C HIS A 173 17.38 -9.55 -1.80
N TYR A 174 16.62 -8.49 -2.06
CA TYR A 174 16.19 -7.55 -1.01
C TYR A 174 15.24 -8.23 -0.02
N LEU A 175 14.25 -8.96 -0.53
CA LEU A 175 13.31 -9.71 0.31
C LEU A 175 14.01 -10.77 1.17
N ARG A 176 15.02 -11.46 0.63
CA ARG A 176 15.85 -12.40 1.39
C ARG A 176 16.67 -11.72 2.47
N SER A 177 17.25 -10.55 2.19
CA SER A 177 18.00 -9.77 3.18
C SER A 177 17.14 -9.45 4.41
N LEU A 178 15.86 -9.13 4.19
CA LEU A 178 14.93 -8.87 5.27
C LEU A 178 14.52 -10.17 6.00
N ALA A 179 14.15 -11.22 5.25
CA ALA A 179 13.75 -12.51 5.82
C ALA A 179 14.89 -13.24 6.57
N ALA A 180 16.15 -13.00 6.19
CA ALA A 180 17.31 -13.61 6.84
C ALA A 180 17.47 -13.19 8.31
N LEU A 181 16.94 -12.03 8.70
CA LEU A 181 16.93 -11.58 10.09
C LEU A 181 16.20 -12.56 11.01
N ASN A 182 15.12 -13.19 10.53
CA ASN A 182 14.36 -14.20 11.26
C ASN A 182 15.18 -15.47 11.52
N GLN A 183 16.14 -15.78 10.64
CA GLN A 183 17.05 -16.91 10.81
C GLN A 183 18.22 -16.56 11.73
N ALA A 184 18.73 -15.33 11.65
CA ALA A 184 19.82 -14.86 12.50
C ALA A 184 19.37 -14.66 13.97
N LEU A 185 18.13 -14.24 14.18
CA LEU A 185 17.57 -13.90 15.48
C LEU A 185 16.20 -14.59 15.64
N PRO A 186 16.15 -15.83 16.19
CA PRO A 186 14.93 -16.67 16.18
C PRO A 186 13.72 -16.14 16.96
N HIS A 187 13.88 -15.07 17.74
CA HIS A 187 12.79 -14.42 18.48
C HIS A 187 12.12 -13.30 17.68
N LEU A 188 12.69 -12.92 16.52
CA LEU A 188 12.02 -12.02 15.59
C LEU A 188 10.92 -12.76 14.82
N ASP A 189 9.96 -12.01 14.29
CA ASP A 189 8.89 -12.51 13.44
C ASP A 189 8.81 -11.65 12.17
N ILE A 190 9.77 -11.87 11.26
CA ILE A 190 9.82 -11.24 9.94
C ILE A 190 9.60 -12.34 8.89
N GLN A 191 8.47 -12.29 8.20
CA GLN A 191 8.10 -13.29 7.20
C GLN A 191 7.79 -12.62 5.86
N VAL A 192 8.34 -13.19 4.79
CA VAL A 192 8.08 -12.71 3.43
C VAL A 192 7.58 -13.87 2.58
N ARG A 193 6.51 -13.63 1.81
CA ARG A 193 5.95 -14.57 0.83
C ARG A 193 5.78 -13.88 -0.50
N ARG A 194 5.89 -14.65 -1.58
CA ARG A 194 5.45 -14.23 -2.90
C ARG A 194 3.97 -14.49 -3.07
N PHE A 195 3.26 -13.58 -3.72
CA PHE A 195 1.88 -13.80 -4.16
C PHE A 195 1.85 -14.04 -5.66
N ILE A 196 1.53 -15.28 -6.05
CA ILE A 196 1.48 -15.70 -7.44
C ILE A 196 0.03 -15.90 -7.84
N VAL A 197 -0.39 -15.12 -8.82
CA VAL A 197 -1.67 -15.32 -9.46
C VAL A 197 -1.53 -16.47 -10.47
N PRO A 198 -2.26 -17.59 -10.32
CA PRO A 198 -2.14 -18.69 -11.28
C PRO A 198 -2.50 -18.24 -12.68
N SER A 199 -2.00 -18.91 -13.71
CA SER A 199 -2.32 -18.57 -15.09
C SER A 199 -2.31 -19.82 -15.96
N THR A 200 -3.14 -19.84 -17.01
CA THR A 200 -3.04 -20.84 -18.08
C THR A 200 -2.14 -20.33 -19.21
N PRO A 201 -1.60 -21.22 -20.08
CA PRO A 201 -0.80 -20.80 -21.23
C PRO A 201 -1.48 -19.78 -22.16
N ASP A 202 -2.82 -19.79 -22.24
CA ASP A 202 -3.56 -18.80 -23.02
C ASP A 202 -3.72 -17.46 -22.28
N GLN A 203 -3.86 -17.49 -20.95
CA GLN A 203 -3.90 -16.28 -20.12
C GLN A 203 -2.54 -15.57 -20.07
N ASP A 204 -1.43 -16.32 -20.10
CA ASP A 204 -0.05 -15.79 -20.14
C ASP A 204 0.28 -14.99 -21.41
N LYS A 205 -0.52 -15.16 -22.46
CA LYS A 205 -0.41 -14.36 -23.69
C LYS A 205 -0.93 -12.95 -23.51
N ILE A 206 -1.73 -12.68 -22.47
CA ILE A 206 -2.27 -11.35 -22.21
C ILE A 206 -1.22 -10.54 -21.44
N PRO A 207 -0.64 -9.48 -22.04
CA PRO A 207 0.38 -8.68 -21.38
C PRO A 207 -0.19 -7.97 -20.16
N TYR A 208 0.64 -7.82 -19.13
CA TYR A 208 0.33 -7.11 -17.88
C TYR A 208 -0.91 -7.63 -17.11
N ALA A 209 -1.29 -8.89 -17.33
CA ALA A 209 -2.35 -9.56 -16.57
C ALA A 209 -1.75 -10.48 -15.49
N ARG A 210 -2.63 -11.05 -14.65
CA ARG A 210 -2.29 -12.08 -13.65
C ARG A 210 -1.29 -11.57 -12.62
N VAL A 211 -1.63 -10.44 -12.02
CA VAL A 211 -0.83 -9.80 -10.98
C VAL A 211 -1.74 -9.34 -9.84
N ASN A 212 -1.21 -9.41 -8.62
CA ASN A 212 -1.78 -8.73 -7.48
C ASN A 212 -1.19 -7.32 -7.43
N HIS A 213 -2.00 -6.32 -7.76
CA HIS A 213 -1.53 -4.96 -7.98
C HIS A 213 -1.89 -4.01 -6.83
N ASN A 214 -2.53 -4.49 -5.76
CA ASN A 214 -2.77 -3.66 -4.58
C ASN A 214 -1.46 -3.17 -3.96
N LYS A 215 -1.49 -1.97 -3.37
CA LYS A 215 -0.44 -1.49 -2.46
C LYS A 215 -1.09 -1.02 -1.17
N TYR A 216 -1.05 -1.86 -0.14
CA TYR A 216 -1.63 -1.53 1.15
C TYR A 216 -0.76 -2.03 2.29
N MET A 217 -0.95 -1.40 3.45
CA MET A 217 -0.38 -1.80 4.72
C MET A 217 -1.48 -1.74 5.79
N VAL A 218 -1.46 -2.69 6.70
CA VAL A 218 -2.35 -2.70 7.87
C VAL A 218 -1.54 -3.05 9.11
N THR A 219 -1.79 -2.31 10.19
CA THR A 219 -1.17 -2.52 11.50
C THR A 219 -2.26 -2.73 12.55
N ASP A 220 -1.84 -2.94 13.80
CA ASP A 220 -2.73 -2.94 14.97
C ASP A 220 -3.40 -1.58 15.24
N LYS A 221 -3.08 -0.52 14.49
CA LYS A 221 -3.67 0.83 14.71
C LYS A 221 -4.13 1.54 13.45
N THR A 222 -3.72 1.13 12.26
CA THR A 222 -3.92 1.94 11.05
C THR A 222 -4.04 1.08 9.81
N ALA A 223 -4.91 1.51 8.89
CA ALA A 223 -4.94 1.02 7.51
C ALA A 223 -4.43 2.09 6.56
N TYR A 224 -3.59 1.67 5.63
CA TYR A 224 -3.01 2.47 4.56
C TYR A 224 -3.31 1.77 3.23
N ILE A 225 -3.90 2.49 2.27
CA ILE A 225 -4.16 1.99 0.92
C ILE A 225 -3.65 3.04 -0.06
N GLY A 226 -2.62 2.70 -0.82
CA GLY A 226 -1.92 3.61 -1.72
C GLY A 226 -1.87 3.13 -3.16
N THR A 227 -1.26 3.97 -3.99
CA THR A 227 -1.07 3.72 -5.43
C THR A 227 0.40 3.42 -5.78
N SER A 228 1.33 3.78 -4.91
CA SER A 228 2.78 3.63 -5.10
C SER A 228 3.29 2.23 -4.71
N ASN A 229 4.12 1.64 -5.58
CA ASN A 229 4.99 0.53 -5.19
C ASN A 229 6.07 1.02 -4.23
N TRP A 230 6.71 0.10 -3.52
CA TRP A 230 7.61 0.46 -2.42
C TRP A 230 9.07 0.46 -2.86
N SER A 231 9.37 1.38 -3.80
CA SER A 231 10.72 1.78 -4.19
C SER A 231 10.80 3.30 -4.34
N ALA A 232 12.01 3.85 -4.28
CA ALA A 232 12.22 5.29 -4.07
C ALA A 232 11.52 6.16 -5.12
N ASP A 233 11.62 5.80 -6.39
CA ASP A 233 11.11 6.56 -7.53
C ASP A 233 9.59 6.78 -7.47
N TYR A 234 8.85 5.88 -6.81
CA TYR A 234 7.40 6.02 -6.63
C TYR A 234 6.99 7.07 -5.60
N PHE A 235 7.93 7.51 -4.77
CA PHE A 235 7.70 8.53 -3.74
C PHE A 235 8.34 9.87 -4.09
N VAL A 236 9.36 9.89 -4.95
CA VAL A 236 10.10 11.13 -5.28
C VAL A 236 9.96 11.59 -6.72
N ASP A 237 9.62 10.70 -7.65
CA ASP A 237 9.54 11.02 -9.08
C ASP A 237 8.17 10.75 -9.72
N THR A 238 7.31 9.95 -9.05
CA THR A 238 5.99 9.55 -9.58
C THR A 238 4.85 10.14 -8.76
N ALA A 239 3.82 10.62 -9.46
CA ALA A 239 2.60 11.09 -8.83
C ALA A 239 1.84 9.91 -8.17
N GLY A 240 1.58 10.03 -6.87
CA GLY A 240 0.94 9.01 -6.07
C GLY A 240 0.04 9.61 -5.00
N VAL A 241 -0.97 8.84 -4.61
CA VAL A 241 -1.88 9.15 -3.49
C VAL A 241 -2.10 7.91 -2.64
N ALA A 242 -2.31 8.13 -1.34
CA ALA A 242 -2.81 7.09 -0.45
C ALA A 242 -3.87 7.62 0.53
N PHE A 243 -4.73 6.70 0.93
CA PHE A 243 -5.76 6.88 1.94
C PHE A 243 -5.29 6.24 3.25
N VAL A 244 -5.34 7.00 4.34
CA VAL A 244 -4.98 6.52 5.68
C VAL A 244 -6.20 6.59 6.59
N TYR A 245 -6.51 5.47 7.23
CA TYR A 245 -7.63 5.30 8.16
C TYR A 245 -7.12 4.88 9.54
N LYS A 246 -7.44 5.69 10.56
CA LYS A 246 -7.06 5.50 11.96
C LYS A 246 -8.31 5.36 12.83
N PRO A 247 -8.75 4.15 13.21
CA PRO A 247 -9.88 3.99 14.12
C PRO A 247 -9.56 4.60 15.50
N GLU A 248 -10.57 5.17 16.16
CA GLU A 248 -10.42 5.64 17.53
C GLU A 248 -10.36 4.46 18.51
N MET A 249 -9.24 4.31 19.23
CA MET A 249 -8.93 3.15 20.08
C MET A 249 -9.92 2.91 21.23
N GLU A 250 -10.65 3.94 21.67
CA GLU A 250 -11.52 3.86 22.87
C GLU A 250 -12.91 3.27 22.58
N ASN A 251 -13.34 3.26 21.32
CA ASN A 251 -14.62 2.71 20.95
C ASN A 251 -14.43 1.30 20.38
N LYS A 252 -14.61 0.28 21.22
CA LYS A 252 -14.96 -1.07 20.74
C LYS A 252 -16.09 -0.88 19.74
N VAL A 253 -15.81 -1.08 18.45
CA VAL A 253 -16.83 -1.03 17.39
C VAL A 253 -18.01 -1.82 17.91
N ARG A 254 -19.15 -1.16 18.10
CA ARG A 254 -20.34 -1.75 18.71
C ARG A 254 -20.91 -2.76 17.70
N ASN A 255 -20.34 -3.97 17.69
CA ASN A 255 -20.74 -5.12 16.87
C ASN A 255 -20.56 -4.99 15.34
N GLY A 256 -19.57 -4.23 14.86
CA GLY A 256 -19.25 -4.06 13.42
C GLY A 256 -17.78 -4.31 13.08
N SER A 257 -17.48 -4.53 11.79
CA SER A 257 -16.12 -4.50 11.25
C SER A 257 -15.81 -3.08 10.74
N ASP A 258 -14.56 -2.65 10.86
CA ASP A 258 -14.07 -1.39 10.29
C ASP A 258 -13.10 -1.65 9.12
N ILE A 259 -12.74 -0.61 8.37
CA ILE A 259 -11.85 -0.72 7.20
C ILE A 259 -10.50 -1.35 7.57
N ARG A 260 -9.97 -1.05 8.75
CA ARG A 260 -8.69 -1.57 9.20
C ARG A 260 -8.78 -3.06 9.52
N ARG A 261 -9.88 -3.51 10.13
CA ARG A 261 -10.13 -4.91 10.39
C ARG A 261 -10.42 -5.67 9.10
N ASP A 262 -11.24 -5.13 8.20
CA ASP A 262 -11.50 -5.70 6.88
C ASP A 262 -10.20 -5.89 6.09
N LEU A 263 -9.29 -4.91 6.16
CA LEU A 263 -8.00 -4.96 5.48
C LEU A 263 -7.06 -6.02 6.09
N GLN A 264 -7.11 -6.21 7.42
CA GLN A 264 -6.39 -7.30 8.07
C GLN A 264 -6.95 -8.66 7.67
N GLU A 265 -8.27 -8.84 7.71
CA GLU A 265 -8.93 -10.10 7.33
C GLU A 265 -8.64 -10.44 5.86
N LEU A 266 -8.61 -9.44 4.98
CA LEU A 266 -8.17 -9.57 3.60
C LEU A 266 -6.72 -10.06 3.50
N PHE A 267 -5.80 -9.43 4.23
CA PHE A 267 -4.39 -9.83 4.23
C PHE A 267 -4.22 -11.27 4.71
N GLU A 268 -4.86 -11.64 5.82
CA GLU A 268 -4.74 -12.98 6.41
C GLU A 268 -5.33 -14.06 5.51
N ARG A 269 -6.46 -13.76 4.84
CA ARG A 269 -7.03 -14.62 3.79
C ARG A 269 -6.04 -14.85 2.65
N ASP A 270 -5.43 -13.78 2.12
CA ASP A 270 -4.47 -13.88 1.02
C ASP A 270 -3.18 -14.57 1.47
N TRP A 271 -2.71 -14.30 2.70
CA TRP A 271 -1.50 -14.88 3.29
C TRP A 271 -1.59 -16.39 3.48
N THR A 272 -2.77 -16.89 3.84
CA THR A 272 -3.05 -18.32 4.06
C THR A 272 -3.52 -19.05 2.80
N SER A 273 -3.71 -18.32 1.70
CA SER A 273 -4.12 -18.87 0.41
C SER A 273 -3.01 -19.70 -0.25
N PRO A 274 -3.36 -20.61 -1.19
CA PRO A 274 -2.38 -21.33 -2.00
C PRO A 274 -1.60 -20.42 -2.97
N TYR A 275 -1.98 -19.14 -3.09
CA TYR A 275 -1.30 -18.15 -3.94
C TYR A 275 -0.12 -17.51 -3.22
N ALA A 276 -0.09 -17.56 -1.88
CA ALA A 276 1.02 -17.10 -1.06
C ALA A 276 2.06 -18.23 -0.91
N VAL A 277 3.14 -18.14 -1.68
CA VAL A 277 4.23 -19.12 -1.68
C VAL A 277 5.48 -18.59 -0.98
N PRO A 278 6.33 -19.44 -0.40
CA PRO A 278 7.62 -19.01 0.13
C PRO A 278 8.50 -18.33 -0.94
N LEU A 279 9.47 -17.53 -0.50
CA LEU A 279 10.59 -17.12 -1.37
C LEU A 279 11.24 -18.38 -1.98
N ARG A 280 11.78 -18.29 -3.20
CA ARG A 280 12.36 -19.46 -3.89
C ARG A 280 13.55 -20.01 -3.09
N ASN A 281 14.11 -21.16 -3.42
CA ASN A 281 15.46 -21.50 -2.97
C ASN A 281 16.43 -21.14 -4.08
N LEU A 282 17.58 -20.55 -3.74
CA LEU A 282 18.67 -20.28 -4.69
C LEU A 282 19.50 -21.54 -4.90
#